data_AF-X0XFN6-F1
#
_entry.id   AF-X0XFN6-F1
#
_cell.length_a   1.000
_cell.length_b   1.000
_cell.length_c   1.000
_cell.angle_alpha   90.00
_cell.angle_beta   90.00
_cell.angle_gamma   90.00
#
_symmetry.space_group_name_H-M   'P 1'
#
loop_
_entity.id
_entity.type
_entity.pdbx_description
1 polymer ?
#
loop_
_entity_poly.entity_id
_entity_poly.type
_entity_poly.pdbx_seq_one_letter_code
_entity_poly.pdbx_strand_id
1 'polypeptide(L)'
;QALENFKRMIGYLNADHPALTWDGAGEYLIAGKGGMMIMGDWTNGWFQSKGYTGYGWTASPGATGIFVALSDTFAIPAGSPNAENAMNWAAVCGSLAGQEAFNPQKGSICARTDCNPALFNEYLQSAAVDWGQDAIVASVVHGAAAVESWVTDYKDIITLFVASGDVAGAQAALQQACVDAGICK
;
A
#
# COMPACT_ATOMS: atom_id res chain seq x y z
N GLN A 1 4.42 -22.09 -4.02
CA GLN A 1 5.57 -21.31 -4.56
C GLN A 1 5.67 -19.92 -3.94
N ALA A 2 4.62 -19.08 -3.98
CA ALA A 2 4.69 -17.73 -3.38
C ALA A 2 5.08 -17.74 -1.89
N LEU A 3 4.50 -18.64 -1.09
CA LEU A 3 4.87 -18.83 0.31
C LEU A 3 6.33 -19.29 0.49
N GLU A 4 6.87 -20.11 -0.40
CA GLU A 4 8.29 -20.52 -0.35
C GLU A 4 9.23 -19.33 -0.61
N ASN A 5 8.89 -18.49 -1.60
CA ASN A 5 9.64 -17.27 -1.86
C ASN A 5 9.55 -16.33 -0.66
N PHE A 6 8.36 -16.17 -0.06
CA PHE A 6 8.19 -15.32 1.11
C PHE A 6 8.96 -15.87 2.33
N LYS A 7 8.96 -17.18 2.54
CA LYS A 7 9.80 -17.84 3.55
C LYS A 7 11.28 -17.52 3.39
N ARG A 8 11.78 -17.53 2.15
CA ARG A 8 13.15 -17.09 1.85
C ARG A 8 13.36 -15.61 2.20
N MET A 9 12.38 -14.74 1.92
CA MET A 9 12.46 -13.32 2.27
C MET A 9 12.46 -13.04 3.76
N ILE A 10 11.76 -13.85 4.57
CA ILE A 10 11.79 -13.76 6.04
C ILE A 10 13.23 -13.84 6.57
N GLY A 11 14.08 -14.66 5.95
CA GLY A 11 15.50 -14.78 6.31
C GLY A 11 16.35 -13.52 6.10
N TYR A 12 15.84 -12.50 5.43
CA TYR A 12 16.51 -11.20 5.22
C TYR A 12 15.91 -10.07 6.06
N LEU A 13 14.87 -10.34 6.86
CA LEU A 13 14.28 -9.34 7.76
C LEU A 13 15.23 -9.05 8.93
N ASN A 14 15.20 -7.81 9.41
CA ASN A 14 15.88 -7.41 10.63
C ASN A 14 15.26 -8.11 11.85
N ALA A 15 16.07 -8.46 12.86
CA ALA A 15 15.63 -9.29 13.99
C ALA A 15 14.54 -8.64 14.88
N ASP A 16 14.49 -7.31 14.92
CA ASP A 16 13.50 -6.52 15.65
C ASP A 16 12.28 -6.16 14.79
N HIS A 17 12.13 -6.71 13.58
CA HIS A 17 11.00 -6.42 12.69
C HIS A 17 9.61 -6.52 13.34
N PRO A 18 9.32 -7.43 14.30
CA PRO A 18 7.99 -7.51 14.91
C PRO A 18 7.64 -6.28 15.77
N ALA A 19 8.64 -5.51 16.20
CA ALA A 19 8.46 -4.34 17.05
C ALA A 19 8.37 -3.03 16.24
N LEU A 20 8.55 -3.08 14.92
CA LEU A 20 8.58 -1.89 14.07
C LEU A 20 7.24 -1.65 13.40
N THR A 21 6.85 -0.37 13.35
CA THR A 21 5.90 0.13 12.36
C THR A 21 6.59 0.27 11.00
N TRP A 22 5.83 0.47 9.92
CA TRP A 22 6.39 0.63 8.58
C TRP A 22 7.37 1.82 8.50
N ASP A 23 7.08 2.92 9.19
CA ASP A 23 7.96 4.09 9.24
C ASP A 23 9.21 3.82 10.09
N GLY A 24 9.11 3.01 11.14
CA GLY A 24 10.26 2.50 11.88
C GLY A 24 11.19 1.64 11.01
N ALA A 25 10.63 0.83 10.09
CA ALA A 25 11.43 0.14 9.07
C ALA A 25 12.01 1.12 8.03
N GLY A 26 11.34 2.23 7.73
CA GLY A 26 11.88 3.33 6.92
C GLY A 26 13.12 3.98 7.55
N GLU A 27 13.15 4.15 8.88
CA GLU A 27 14.32 4.66 9.61
C GLU A 27 15.56 3.78 9.45
N TYR A 28 15.40 2.48 9.22
CA TYR A 28 16.54 1.59 8.91
C TYR A 28 17.23 1.98 7.60
N LEU A 29 16.47 2.40 6.58
CA LEU A 29 17.03 2.88 5.32
C LEU A 29 17.76 4.22 5.53
N ILE A 30 17.14 5.16 6.24
CA ILE A 30 17.76 6.47 6.56
C ILE A 30 19.06 6.29 7.33
N ALA A 31 19.10 5.36 8.29
CA ALA A 31 20.27 5.08 9.12
C ALA A 31 21.33 4.19 8.42
N GLY A 32 21.12 3.78 7.18
CA GLY A 32 22.04 2.88 6.45
C GLY A 32 22.13 1.47 7.04
N LYS A 33 21.12 1.04 7.81
CA LYS A 33 21.03 -0.29 8.43
C LYS A 33 20.25 -1.30 7.59
N GLY A 34 19.40 -0.83 6.68
CA GLY A 34 18.64 -1.63 5.72
C GLY A 34 19.07 -1.34 4.28
N GLY A 35 18.90 -2.32 3.38
CA GLY A 35 19.19 -2.15 1.95
C GLY A 35 17.96 -1.89 1.07
N MET A 36 16.80 -2.45 1.43
CA MET A 36 15.56 -2.34 0.66
C MET A 36 14.35 -2.41 1.61
N MET A 37 13.23 -1.83 1.18
CA MET A 37 11.93 -1.95 1.81
C MET A 37 10.87 -2.20 0.73
N ILE A 38 9.98 -3.18 0.93
CA ILE A 38 8.82 -3.41 0.06
C ILE A 38 7.62 -2.77 0.74
N MET A 39 7.15 -1.63 0.20
CA MET A 39 6.09 -0.84 0.80
C MET A 39 5.36 -0.01 -0.26
N GLY A 40 4.17 0.47 0.08
CA GLY A 40 3.45 1.43 -0.74
C GLY A 40 4.11 2.80 -0.80
N ASP A 41 3.61 3.61 -1.70
CA ASP A 41 4.16 4.90 -2.11
C ASP A 41 4.08 6.01 -1.04
N TRP A 42 3.27 5.82 0.01
CA TRP A 42 3.30 6.67 1.20
C TRP A 42 4.69 6.78 1.82
N THR A 43 5.58 5.80 1.60
CA THR A 43 6.98 5.90 1.99
C THR A 43 7.74 7.02 1.26
N ASN A 44 7.43 7.32 -0.01
CA ASN A 44 7.99 8.47 -0.72
C ASN A 44 7.56 9.80 -0.08
N GLY A 45 6.27 9.96 0.27
CA GLY A 45 5.78 11.13 1.01
C GLY A 45 6.46 11.29 2.37
N TRP A 46 6.64 10.17 3.08
CA TRP A 46 7.32 10.16 4.37
C TRP A 46 8.81 10.52 4.26
N PHE A 47 9.56 9.95 3.32
CA PHE A 47 10.95 10.34 3.10
C PHE A 47 11.11 11.82 2.74
N GLN A 48 10.20 12.37 1.93
CA GLN A 48 10.17 13.81 1.65
C GLN A 48 9.97 14.63 2.93
N SER A 49 9.03 14.23 3.80
CA SER A 49 8.78 14.91 5.09
C SER A 49 10.01 14.89 6.02
N LYS A 50 10.90 13.91 5.84
CA LYS A 50 12.15 13.73 6.59
C LYS A 50 13.35 14.41 5.91
N GLY A 51 13.17 14.97 4.71
CA GLY A 51 14.25 15.53 3.89
C GLY A 51 15.24 14.47 3.39
N TYR A 52 14.85 13.20 3.37
CA TYR A 52 15.73 12.10 2.96
C TYR A 52 15.69 11.91 1.44
N THR A 53 16.85 11.97 0.80
CA THR A 53 17.00 11.82 -0.67
C THR A 53 17.86 10.62 -1.07
N GLY A 54 18.31 9.81 -0.10
CA GLY A 54 19.23 8.69 -0.32
C GLY A 54 18.56 7.40 -0.79
N TYR A 55 17.47 7.47 -1.55
CA TYR A 55 16.71 6.30 -2.00
C TYR A 55 16.41 6.35 -3.50
N GLY A 56 16.10 5.17 -4.04
CA GLY A 56 15.48 5.00 -5.35
C GLY A 56 14.29 4.06 -5.22
N TRP A 57 13.62 3.79 -6.34
CA TRP A 57 12.45 2.92 -6.39
C TRP A 57 12.49 2.02 -7.63
N THR A 58 11.76 0.92 -7.56
CA THR A 58 11.47 0.02 -8.67
C THR A 58 10.22 -0.77 -8.32
N ALA A 59 9.53 -1.31 -9.33
CA ALA A 59 8.52 -2.33 -9.11
C ALA A 59 9.12 -3.51 -8.32
N SER A 60 8.31 -4.11 -7.44
CA SER A 60 8.68 -5.35 -6.74
C SER A 60 9.13 -6.40 -7.75
N PRO A 61 10.17 -7.21 -7.46
CA PRO A 61 10.69 -8.19 -8.41
C PRO A 61 9.59 -9.10 -8.97
N GLY A 62 9.43 -9.11 -10.30
CA GLY A 62 8.41 -9.89 -11.01
C GLY A 62 7.05 -9.18 -11.18
N ALA A 63 6.90 -7.94 -10.70
CA ALA A 63 5.68 -7.14 -10.83
C ALA A 63 5.77 -6.01 -11.87
N THR A 64 6.82 -5.97 -12.70
CA THR A 64 6.90 -5.02 -13.82
C THR A 64 5.70 -5.15 -14.74
N GLY A 65 5.03 -4.05 -15.08
CA GLY A 65 3.81 -4.05 -15.89
C GLY A 65 2.53 -4.28 -15.07
N ILE A 66 2.62 -4.35 -13.73
CA ILE A 66 1.50 -4.57 -12.83
C ILE A 66 1.49 -3.48 -11.77
N PHE A 67 0.43 -2.68 -11.74
CA PHE A 67 0.19 -1.67 -10.71
C PHE A 67 -0.78 -2.23 -9.66
N VAL A 68 -0.27 -2.63 -8.50
CA VAL A 68 -1.09 -3.09 -7.37
C VAL A 68 -1.68 -1.89 -6.63
N ALA A 69 -2.90 -1.50 -6.99
CA ALA A 69 -3.52 -0.27 -6.59
C ALA A 69 -4.38 -0.36 -5.32
N LEU A 70 -4.51 0.77 -4.66
CA LEU A 70 -5.51 1.09 -3.64
C LEU A 70 -5.90 2.57 -3.80
N SER A 71 -7.04 2.96 -3.23
CA SER A 71 -7.46 4.36 -3.18
C SER A 71 -7.94 4.68 -1.78
N ASP A 72 -7.32 5.68 -1.14
CA ASP A 72 -7.87 6.30 0.06
C ASP A 72 -9.15 7.05 -0.34
N THR A 73 -10.26 6.84 0.38
CA THR A 73 -11.56 7.47 0.07
C THR A 73 -12.27 7.96 1.33
N PHE A 74 -13.05 9.03 1.20
CA PHE A 74 -13.92 9.53 2.27
C PHE A 74 -15.37 9.20 1.92
N ALA A 75 -15.99 8.34 2.73
CA ALA A 75 -17.42 8.03 2.63
C ALA A 75 -18.22 8.97 3.53
N ILE A 76 -19.40 9.42 3.05
CA ILE A 76 -20.37 10.16 3.86
C ILE A 76 -21.45 9.18 4.31
N PRO A 77 -21.54 8.85 5.62
CA PRO A 77 -22.59 7.96 6.11
C PRO A 77 -23.98 8.55 5.90
N ALA A 78 -24.94 7.69 5.56
CA ALA A 78 -26.34 8.08 5.50
C ALA A 78 -26.81 8.61 6.87
N GLY A 79 -27.53 9.72 6.88
CA GLY A 79 -28.02 10.35 8.12
C GLY A 79 -26.93 11.08 8.91
N SER A 80 -25.79 11.43 8.30
CA SER A 80 -24.77 12.26 8.95
C SER A 80 -25.38 13.52 9.56
N PRO A 81 -25.14 13.81 10.86
CA PRO A 81 -25.75 14.95 11.55
C PRO A 81 -25.29 16.30 10.98
N ASN A 82 -24.17 16.31 10.25
CA ASN A 82 -23.60 17.49 9.60
C ASN A 82 -23.43 17.27 8.09
N ALA A 83 -24.51 16.87 7.41
CA ALA A 83 -24.49 16.47 5.99
C ALA A 83 -23.87 17.55 5.08
N GLU A 84 -24.17 18.83 5.29
CA GLU A 84 -23.62 19.94 4.48
C GLU A 84 -22.09 20.02 4.61
N ASN A 85 -21.56 20.00 5.83
CA ASN A 85 -20.11 20.03 6.05
C ASN A 85 -19.42 18.79 5.49
N ALA A 86 -20.06 17.61 5.58
CA ALA A 86 -19.54 16.38 5.00
C ALA A 86 -19.47 16.47 3.47
N MET A 87 -20.49 17.04 2.82
CA MET A 87 -20.49 17.29 1.38
C MET A 87 -19.43 18.32 0.97
N ASN A 88 -19.27 19.39 1.74
CA ASN A 88 -18.21 20.40 1.50
C ASN A 88 -16.81 19.76 1.61
N TRP A 89 -16.60 18.86 2.57
CA TRP A 89 -15.35 18.10 2.68
C TRP A 89 -15.11 17.22 1.46
N ALA A 90 -16.11 16.44 1.04
CA ALA A 90 -16.00 15.60 -0.16
C ALA A 90 -15.72 16.43 -1.43
N ALA A 91 -16.31 17.63 -1.54
CA ALA A 91 -16.03 18.56 -2.62
C ALA A 91 -14.56 19.02 -2.62
N VAL A 92 -13.96 19.29 -1.45
CA VAL A 92 -12.53 19.59 -1.33
C VAL A 92 -11.68 18.39 -1.76
N CYS A 93 -11.96 17.19 -1.24
CA CYS A 93 -11.22 15.96 -1.58
C CYS A 93 -11.27 15.62 -3.08
N GLY A 94 -12.41 15.87 -3.74
CA GLY A 94 -12.60 15.62 -5.18
C GLY A 94 -12.14 16.77 -6.09
N SER A 95 -11.74 17.91 -5.53
CA SER A 95 -11.32 19.08 -6.30
C SER A 95 -9.90 18.93 -6.85
N LEU A 96 -9.64 19.58 -7.99
CA LEU A 96 -8.29 19.66 -8.57
C LEU A 96 -7.30 20.28 -7.56
N ALA A 97 -7.63 21.45 -7.02
CA ALA A 97 -6.78 22.15 -6.06
C ALA A 97 -6.52 21.33 -4.79
N GLY A 98 -7.53 20.62 -4.26
CA GLY A 98 -7.36 19.76 -3.09
C GLY A 98 -6.43 18.58 -3.36
N GLN A 99 -6.60 17.90 -4.50
CA GLN A 99 -5.74 16.78 -4.88
C GLN A 99 -4.31 17.21 -5.23
N GLU A 100 -4.13 18.32 -5.93
CA GLU A 100 -2.81 18.88 -6.23
C GLU A 100 -2.08 19.38 -4.98
N ALA A 101 -2.80 19.84 -3.95
CA ALA A 101 -2.20 20.22 -2.67
C ALA A 101 -1.82 19.01 -1.81
N PHE A 102 -2.65 17.97 -1.79
CA PHE A 102 -2.49 16.83 -0.89
C PHE A 102 -1.53 15.76 -1.41
N ASN A 103 -1.73 15.31 -2.65
CA ASN A 103 -1.06 14.10 -3.18
C ASN A 103 0.48 14.21 -3.25
N PRO A 104 1.07 15.35 -3.67
CA PRO A 104 2.53 15.50 -3.65
C PRO A 104 3.15 15.30 -2.27
N GLN A 105 2.45 15.68 -1.19
CA GLN A 105 2.90 15.53 0.19
C GLN A 105 2.65 14.11 0.72
N LYS A 106 1.51 13.51 0.38
CA LYS A 106 1.14 12.14 0.78
C LYS A 106 2.08 11.09 0.17
N GLY A 107 2.60 11.36 -1.03
CA GLY A 107 3.37 10.40 -1.80
C GLY A 107 2.52 9.51 -2.70
N SER A 108 1.29 9.94 -3.02
CA SER A 108 0.39 9.27 -3.97
C SER A 108 0.19 10.10 -5.24
N ILE A 109 -0.31 9.48 -6.31
CA ILE A 109 -0.84 10.20 -7.49
C ILE A 109 -2.26 10.71 -7.23
N CYS A 110 -2.74 11.66 -8.06
CA CYS A 110 -4.13 12.07 -8.05
C CYS A 110 -5.07 10.94 -8.49
N ALA A 111 -6.28 10.89 -7.92
CA ALA A 111 -7.39 10.12 -8.49
C ALA A 111 -7.98 10.82 -9.72
N ARG A 112 -7.90 12.16 -9.77
CA ARG A 112 -8.18 12.94 -10.98
C ARG A 112 -7.10 12.75 -12.03
N THR A 113 -7.51 12.74 -13.29
CA THR A 113 -6.61 12.57 -14.45
C THR A 113 -6.12 13.90 -15.04
N ASP A 114 -6.54 15.04 -14.49
CA ASP A 114 -6.21 16.39 -14.97
C ASP A 114 -5.31 17.20 -14.01
N CYS A 115 -4.70 16.54 -13.02
CA CYS A 115 -3.68 17.16 -12.17
C CYS A 115 -2.43 17.55 -12.98
N ASN A 116 -1.84 18.70 -12.68
CA ASN A 116 -0.62 19.18 -13.29
C ASN A 116 0.59 18.33 -12.85
N PRO A 117 1.21 17.51 -13.74
CA PRO A 117 2.32 16.63 -13.38
C PRO A 117 3.55 17.39 -12.87
N ALA A 118 3.72 18.66 -13.23
CA ALA A 118 4.85 19.48 -12.79
C ALA A 118 4.84 19.79 -11.28
N LEU A 119 3.72 19.56 -10.59
CA LEU A 119 3.62 19.71 -9.12
C LEU A 119 4.12 18.46 -8.36
N PHE A 120 4.40 17.38 -9.07
CA PHE A 120 4.73 16.07 -8.52
C PHE A 120 6.23 15.81 -8.65
N ASN A 121 6.81 15.11 -7.67
CA ASN A 121 8.22 14.73 -7.74
C ASN A 121 8.46 13.62 -8.79
N GLU A 122 9.73 13.30 -9.05
CA GLU A 122 10.12 12.31 -10.07
C GLU A 122 9.47 10.93 -9.83
N TYR A 123 9.39 10.49 -8.57
CA TYR A 123 8.71 9.26 -8.20
C TYR A 123 7.24 9.27 -8.64
N LEU A 124 6.52 10.33 -8.31
CA LEU A 124 5.09 10.43 -8.58
C LEU A 124 4.79 10.60 -10.08
N GLN A 125 5.67 11.25 -10.82
CA GLN A 125 5.59 11.29 -12.28
C GLN A 125 5.79 9.88 -12.88
N SER A 126 6.75 9.10 -12.36
CA SER A 126 6.94 7.69 -12.74
C SER A 126 5.69 6.86 -12.44
N ALA A 127 5.13 6.98 -11.23
CA ALA A 127 3.94 6.25 -10.83
C ALA A 127 2.71 6.61 -11.69
N ALA A 128 2.56 7.87 -12.11
CA ALA A 128 1.49 8.30 -13.00
C ALA A 128 1.61 7.71 -14.41
N VAL A 129 2.86 7.54 -14.90
CA VAL A 129 3.13 6.85 -16.16
C VAL A 129 2.76 5.37 -16.04
N ASP A 130 3.22 4.70 -14.97
CA ASP A 130 2.91 3.29 -14.71
C ASP A 130 1.40 3.06 -14.60
N TRP A 131 0.67 3.93 -13.88
CA TRP A 131 -0.80 3.88 -13.81
C TRP A 131 -1.48 3.95 -15.19
N GLY A 132 -0.90 4.69 -16.15
CA GLY A 132 -1.45 4.86 -17.49
C GLY A 132 -1.19 3.68 -18.45
N GLN A 133 -0.25 2.80 -18.13
CA GLN A 133 0.21 1.75 -19.05
C GLN A 133 0.16 0.33 -18.48
N ASP A 134 0.24 0.17 -17.16
CA ASP A 134 0.33 -1.12 -16.49
C ASP A 134 -1.04 -1.77 -16.27
N ALA A 135 -1.05 -3.09 -16.06
CA ALA A 135 -2.23 -3.80 -15.62
C ALA A 135 -2.58 -3.42 -14.18
N ILE A 136 -3.71 -2.74 -13.99
CA ILE A 136 -4.18 -2.37 -12.66
C ILE A 136 -4.81 -3.59 -11.98
N VAL A 137 -4.27 -3.96 -10.81
CA VAL A 137 -4.84 -5.00 -9.94
C VAL A 137 -5.10 -4.42 -8.56
N ALA A 138 -6.16 -4.87 -7.90
CA ALA A 138 -6.53 -4.35 -6.59
C ALA A 138 -5.68 -4.99 -5.48
N SER A 139 -5.23 -4.20 -4.51
CA SER A 139 -4.53 -4.72 -3.34
C SER A 139 -5.46 -5.42 -2.36
N VAL A 140 -5.07 -6.60 -1.88
CA VAL A 140 -5.75 -7.33 -0.80
C VAL A 140 -5.50 -6.68 0.56
N VAL A 141 -4.23 -6.43 0.90
CA VAL A 141 -3.83 -5.94 2.23
C VAL A 141 -4.35 -4.53 2.52
N HIS A 142 -4.62 -3.77 1.46
CA HIS A 142 -5.14 -2.40 1.52
C HIS A 142 -6.64 -2.29 1.16
N GLY A 143 -7.37 -3.41 1.21
CA GLY A 143 -8.85 -3.41 1.17
C GLY A 143 -9.49 -3.15 -0.20
N ALA A 144 -8.70 -3.06 -1.27
CA ALA A 144 -9.25 -2.81 -2.61
C ALA A 144 -9.82 -4.08 -3.27
N ALA A 145 -9.23 -5.25 -2.98
CA ALA A 145 -9.59 -6.51 -3.64
C ALA A 145 -10.53 -7.41 -2.82
N ALA A 146 -10.76 -7.09 -1.55
CA ALA A 146 -11.24 -8.04 -0.56
C ALA A 146 -12.11 -7.36 0.50
N VAL A 147 -13.15 -8.06 0.96
CA VAL A 147 -13.95 -7.64 2.12
C VAL A 147 -13.11 -7.68 3.40
N GLU A 148 -13.37 -6.75 4.33
CA GLU A 148 -12.50 -6.53 5.50
C GLU A 148 -12.33 -7.78 6.39
N SER A 149 -13.37 -8.62 6.51
CA SER A 149 -13.27 -9.87 7.26
C SER A 149 -12.20 -10.79 6.67
N TRP A 150 -12.18 -10.95 5.35
CA TRP A 150 -11.17 -11.76 4.67
C TRP A 150 -9.78 -11.15 4.76
N VAL A 151 -9.67 -9.82 4.66
CA VAL A 151 -8.39 -9.11 4.83
C VAL A 151 -7.81 -9.31 6.23
N THR A 152 -8.66 -9.32 7.26
CA THR A 152 -8.26 -9.58 8.65
C THR A 152 -7.68 -10.99 8.78
N ASP A 153 -8.41 -12.00 8.33
CA ASP A 153 -7.95 -13.40 8.36
C ASP A 153 -6.64 -13.57 7.58
N TYR A 154 -6.56 -12.96 6.39
CA TYR A 154 -5.35 -12.97 5.56
C TYR A 154 -4.14 -12.40 6.32
N LYS A 155 -4.29 -11.24 6.99
CA LYS A 155 -3.23 -10.61 7.77
C LYS A 155 -2.78 -11.47 8.95
N ASP A 156 -3.71 -12.11 9.64
CA ASP A 156 -3.41 -13.00 10.77
C ASP A 156 -2.65 -14.25 10.31
N ILE A 157 -3.08 -14.88 9.22
CA ILE A 157 -2.41 -16.04 8.62
C ILE A 157 -0.99 -15.69 8.20
N ILE A 158 -0.81 -14.54 7.53
CA ILE A 158 0.52 -14.07 7.12
C ILE A 158 1.40 -13.74 8.33
N THR A 159 0.85 -13.11 9.37
CA THR A 159 1.59 -12.82 10.60
C THR A 159 2.09 -14.10 11.28
N LEU A 160 1.22 -15.11 11.39
CA LEU A 160 1.59 -16.43 11.92
C LEU A 160 2.63 -17.14 11.02
N PHE A 161 2.50 -16.99 9.71
CA PHE A 161 3.44 -17.55 8.75
C PHE A 161 4.83 -16.92 8.89
N VAL A 162 4.92 -15.60 9.14
CA VAL A 162 6.19 -14.91 9.38
C VAL A 162 6.91 -15.48 10.60
N ALA A 163 6.17 -15.82 11.66
CA ALA A 163 6.74 -16.42 12.86
C ALA A 163 7.10 -17.91 12.70
N SER A 164 6.29 -18.68 11.98
CA SER A 164 6.42 -20.15 11.91
C SER A 164 7.22 -20.67 10.72
N GLY A 165 7.17 -19.99 9.58
CA GLY A 165 7.68 -20.50 8.31
C GLY A 165 6.97 -21.76 7.80
N ASP A 166 5.79 -22.10 8.33
CA ASP A 166 5.00 -23.27 7.93
C ASP A 166 4.22 -23.01 6.64
N VAL A 167 4.81 -23.44 5.52
CA VAL A 167 4.24 -23.24 4.19
C VAL A 167 2.94 -24.02 4.00
N ALA A 168 2.87 -25.26 4.48
CA ALA A 168 1.70 -26.10 4.31
C ALA A 168 0.53 -25.58 5.16
N GLY A 169 0.80 -25.22 6.42
CA GLY A 169 -0.20 -24.63 7.31
C GLY A 169 -0.73 -23.31 6.77
N ALA A 170 0.15 -22.39 6.35
CA ALA A 170 -0.27 -21.11 5.78
C ALA A 170 -1.09 -21.29 4.48
N GLN A 171 -0.71 -22.22 3.60
CA GLN A 171 -1.47 -22.49 2.39
C GLN A 171 -2.88 -23.01 2.69
N ALA A 172 -3.00 -23.97 3.61
CA ALA A 172 -4.29 -24.53 4.01
C ALA A 172 -5.18 -23.46 4.66
N ALA A 173 -4.62 -22.62 5.53
CA ALA A 173 -5.35 -21.55 6.19
C ALA A 173 -5.82 -20.47 5.19
N LEU A 174 -4.98 -20.09 4.22
CA LEU A 174 -5.38 -19.15 3.15
C LEU A 174 -6.51 -19.70 2.28
N GLN A 175 -6.46 -21.01 1.96
CA GLN A 175 -7.55 -21.66 1.22
C GLN A 175 -8.85 -21.62 2.03
N GLN A 176 -8.80 -21.95 3.32
CA GLN A 176 -9.97 -21.94 4.20
C GLN A 176 -10.55 -20.52 4.32
N ALA A 177 -9.72 -19.51 4.54
CA ALA A 177 -10.16 -18.12 4.61
C ALA A 177 -10.86 -17.67 3.32
N CYS A 178 -10.39 -18.15 2.15
CA CYS A 178 -11.05 -17.86 0.89
C CYS A 178 -12.44 -18.54 0.77
N VAL A 179 -12.61 -19.75 1.30
CA VAL A 179 -13.89 -20.46 1.34
C VAL A 179 -14.85 -19.78 2.33
N ASP A 180 -14.37 -19.42 3.52
CA ASP A 180 -15.16 -18.75 4.56
C ASP A 180 -15.65 -17.37 4.09
N ALA A 181 -14.83 -16.67 3.30
CA ALA A 181 -15.20 -15.42 2.65
C ALA A 181 -16.18 -15.58 1.47
N GLY A 182 -16.50 -16.82 1.06
CA GLY A 182 -17.38 -17.13 -0.06
C GLY A 182 -16.77 -16.83 -1.44
N ILE A 183 -15.43 -16.70 -1.52
CA ILE A 183 -14.71 -16.35 -2.75
C ILE A 183 -14.26 -17.61 -3.50
N CYS A 184 -13.74 -18.61 -2.78
CA CYS A 184 -13.30 -19.89 -3.34
C CYS A 184 -14.35 -20.99 -3.14
N LYS A 185 -14.31 -22.01 -4.02
CA LYS A 185 -15.09 -23.25 -3.90
C LYS A 185 -14.21 -24.40 -3.45
#